data_AF-A0A9X6QY90-F1
#
_entry.id   AF-A0A9X6QY90-F1
#
_cell.length_a   1.000
_cell.length_b   1.000
_cell.length_c   1.000
_cell.angle_alpha   90.00
_cell.angle_beta   90.00
_cell.angle_gamma   90.00
#
_symmetry.space_group_name_H-M   'P 1'
#
loop_
_entity.id
_entity.type
_entity.pdbx_description
1 polymer ?
#
loop_
_entity_poly.entity_id
_entity_poly.type
_entity_poly.pdbx_seq_one_letter_code
_entity_poly.pdbx_strand_id
1 'polypeptide(L)'
;MENRYQNNSPDYSNKNDYNFEYESNSNTSSYLNAHTIDPSEKNHVLPFSVFINLPKGFHIQNQIVPKLVYNLSYLSMSKEICKKSIEVDNCGYVDVDLHVLKIKGCLSFLLNVGIEPIHKQKMCSNNHKDDFIFLCAQDTLYVDHILKYSIDNLPYYVIDEDHIQVRKLEIEMLELSHEIAKISGEFYFEYE
;
A
#
# COMPACT_ATOMS: atom_id res chain seq x y z
N MET A 1 24.12 -73.54 -24.14
CA MET A 1 23.01 -72.71 -24.66
C MET A 1 23.58 -71.33 -24.88
N GLU A 2 23.96 -71.03 -26.12
CA GLU A 2 24.37 -69.71 -26.60
C GLU A 2 23.77 -69.53 -28.00
N ASN A 3 23.11 -68.40 -28.25
CA ASN A 3 23.33 -67.52 -29.41
C ASN A 3 22.26 -66.40 -29.52
N ARG A 4 22.77 -65.16 -29.66
CA ARG A 4 22.44 -64.07 -30.61
C ARG A 4 20.98 -63.68 -30.88
N TYR A 5 20.70 -62.37 -30.86
CA TYR A 5 20.13 -61.51 -31.95
C TYR A 5 20.09 -60.05 -31.40
N GLN A 6 20.93 -59.12 -31.87
CA GLN A 6 20.79 -58.18 -33.01
C GLN A 6 19.82 -57.01 -32.82
N ASN A 7 20.40 -55.81 -32.96
CA ASN A 7 19.82 -54.46 -33.02
C ASN A 7 18.73 -54.32 -34.09
N ASN A 8 17.78 -53.41 -33.86
CA ASN A 8 17.17 -52.54 -34.87
C ASN A 8 16.56 -51.29 -34.22
N SER A 9 17.02 -50.11 -34.65
CA SER A 9 16.30 -48.84 -34.49
C SER A 9 15.17 -48.73 -35.52
N PRO A 10 14.19 -47.86 -35.27
CA PRO A 10 13.89 -46.85 -36.29
C PRO A 10 13.73 -45.43 -35.73
N ASP A 11 14.21 -44.49 -36.54
CA ASP A 11 13.99 -43.06 -36.52
C ASP A 11 12.50 -42.70 -36.61
N TYR A 12 12.03 -41.78 -35.78
CA TYR A 12 10.89 -40.91 -36.10
C TYR A 12 11.13 -39.53 -35.51
N SER A 13 11.44 -38.61 -36.42
CA SER A 13 11.28 -37.18 -36.26
C SER A 13 9.82 -36.83 -36.04
N ASN A 14 9.52 -36.03 -35.02
CA ASN A 14 8.44 -35.06 -35.12
C ASN A 14 8.65 -33.85 -34.22
N LYS A 15 8.54 -32.70 -34.88
CA LYS A 15 8.52 -31.35 -34.34
C LYS A 15 7.37 -31.20 -33.35
N ASN A 16 7.57 -30.38 -32.32
CA ASN A 16 6.60 -29.40 -31.85
C ASN A 16 7.33 -28.37 -30.99
N ASP A 17 7.58 -27.23 -31.64
CA ASP A 17 8.01 -25.97 -31.03
C ASP A 17 6.92 -25.48 -30.08
N TYR A 18 7.24 -25.35 -28.79
CA TYR A 18 6.47 -24.53 -27.86
C TYR A 18 7.21 -23.21 -27.64
N ASN A 19 6.94 -22.24 -28.52
CA ASN A 19 7.23 -20.84 -28.28
C ASN A 19 6.23 -20.32 -27.23
N PHE A 20 6.74 -19.89 -26.07
CA PHE A 20 6.02 -18.98 -25.18
C PHE A 20 6.32 -17.55 -25.65
N GLU A 21 5.44 -17.01 -26.49
CA GLU A 21 5.42 -15.58 -26.78
C GLU A 21 4.69 -14.85 -25.64
N TYR A 22 5.40 -13.93 -25.00
CA TYR A 22 4.82 -12.93 -24.11
C TYR A 22 4.11 -11.88 -24.96
N GLU A 23 2.79 -11.98 -25.09
CA GLU A 23 1.98 -10.88 -25.61
C GLU A 23 1.63 -9.92 -24.47
N SER A 24 2.43 -8.87 -24.35
CA SER A 24 2.02 -7.59 -23.82
C SER A 24 1.06 -6.93 -24.81
N ASN A 25 -0.21 -6.72 -24.44
CA ASN A 25 -0.99 -5.66 -25.06
C ASN A 25 -2.07 -5.07 -24.14
N SER A 26 -2.12 -3.75 -24.26
CA SER A 26 -2.82 -2.76 -23.49
C SER A 26 -4.31 -2.58 -23.84
N ASN A 27 -5.02 -1.99 -22.89
CA ASN A 27 -6.24 -1.17 -22.99
C ASN A 27 -7.59 -1.86 -23.15
N THR A 28 -8.43 -1.69 -22.13
CA THR A 28 -9.84 -1.34 -22.35
C THR A 28 -10.36 -0.50 -21.18
N SER A 29 -10.76 0.72 -21.55
CA SER A 29 -11.44 1.72 -20.73
C SER A 29 -12.94 1.46 -20.61
N SER A 30 -13.59 2.24 -19.72
CA SER A 30 -15.04 2.44 -19.45
C SER A 30 -15.61 1.52 -18.35
N TYR A 31 -16.28 2.02 -17.30
CA TYR A 31 -17.28 3.09 -17.28
C TYR A 31 -17.24 3.94 -16.00
N LEU A 32 -17.68 5.19 -16.20
CA LEU A 32 -17.95 6.24 -15.23
C LEU A 32 -18.87 5.77 -14.10
N ASN A 33 -18.41 5.91 -12.85
CA ASN A 33 -19.30 6.31 -11.77
C ASN A 33 -18.89 7.73 -11.36
N ALA A 34 -19.68 8.70 -11.83
CA ALA A 34 -19.66 10.06 -11.37
C ALA A 34 -20.23 10.10 -9.94
N HIS A 35 -19.40 9.79 -8.96
CA HIS A 35 -19.49 10.44 -7.67
C HIS A 35 -18.46 11.56 -7.68
N THR A 36 -18.95 12.79 -7.74
CA THR A 36 -18.16 14.01 -7.64
C THR A 36 -17.58 14.08 -6.22
N ILE A 37 -16.49 13.36 -6.00
CA ILE A 37 -15.62 13.54 -4.83
C ILE A 37 -14.82 14.79 -5.13
N ASP A 38 -14.94 15.79 -4.26
CA ASP A 38 -14.16 17.03 -4.36
C ASP A 38 -12.66 16.67 -4.49
N PRO A 39 -11.94 17.14 -5.53
CA PRO A 39 -10.50 16.92 -5.66
C PRO A 39 -9.69 17.40 -4.44
N SER A 40 -10.29 18.17 -3.52
CA SER A 40 -9.72 18.47 -2.21
C SER A 40 -9.49 17.20 -1.37
N GLU A 41 -10.46 16.28 -1.25
CA GLU A 41 -10.39 15.16 -0.30
C GLU A 41 -9.30 14.12 -0.63
N LYS A 42 -8.97 13.91 -1.91
CA LYS A 42 -7.99 12.89 -2.32
C LYS A 42 -6.54 13.27 -2.02
N ASN A 43 -6.22 14.55 -1.86
CA ASN A 43 -4.85 14.97 -1.58
C ASN A 43 -4.48 14.84 -0.10
N HIS A 44 -5.45 14.54 0.77
CA HIS A 44 -5.24 14.38 2.20
C HIS A 44 -5.14 12.91 2.62
N VAL A 45 -5.17 11.95 1.70
CA VAL A 45 -5.20 10.52 2.01
C VAL A 45 -4.00 9.80 1.39
N LEU A 46 -3.20 9.14 2.22
CA LEU A 46 -2.11 8.26 1.80
C LEU A 46 -2.39 6.82 2.25
N PRO A 47 -2.88 5.95 1.36
CA PRO A 47 -3.18 4.57 1.70
C PRO A 47 -1.91 3.73 1.87
N PHE A 48 -1.99 2.70 2.71
CA PHE A 48 -0.96 1.68 2.86
C PHE A 48 -1.56 0.27 2.96
N SER A 49 -0.77 -0.72 2.58
CA SER A 49 -1.13 -2.14 2.71
C SER A 49 0.13 -2.97 2.85
N VAL A 50 0.21 -3.77 3.91
CA VAL A 50 1.29 -4.72 4.15
C VAL A 50 0.75 -6.14 4.22
N PHE A 51 1.53 -7.09 3.73
CA PHE A 51 1.20 -8.51 3.80
C PHE A 51 2.11 -9.19 4.80
N ILE A 52 1.53 -9.98 5.69
CA ILE A 52 2.25 -10.72 6.73
C ILE A 52 1.92 -12.20 6.58
N ASN A 53 2.97 -13.01 6.52
CA ASN A 53 2.85 -14.46 6.58
C ASN A 53 2.72 -14.90 8.06
N LEU A 54 1.63 -15.56 8.38
CA LEU A 54 1.39 -16.19 9.67
C LEU A 54 2.19 -17.50 9.76
N PRO A 55 2.94 -17.70 10.86
CA PRO A 55 3.57 -18.99 11.12
C PRO A 55 2.52 -20.11 11.22
N LYS A 56 2.88 -21.31 10.74
CA LYS A 56 2.02 -22.48 10.84
C LYS A 56 1.62 -22.74 12.29
N GLY A 57 0.33 -22.98 12.51
CA GLY A 57 -0.22 -23.24 13.84
C GLY A 57 -0.59 -21.99 14.63
N PHE A 58 -0.55 -20.80 14.03
CA PHE A 58 -1.00 -19.54 14.62
C PHE A 58 -2.15 -18.92 13.82
N HIS A 59 -2.97 -18.12 14.50
CA HIS A 59 -3.94 -17.21 13.89
C HIS A 59 -3.77 -15.80 14.45
N ILE A 60 -4.37 -14.80 13.79
CA ILE A 60 -4.44 -13.44 14.34
C ILE A 60 -5.35 -13.44 15.57
N GLN A 61 -4.88 -12.81 16.64
CA GLN A 61 -5.64 -12.73 17.87
C GLN A 61 -6.92 -11.91 17.66
N ASN A 62 -8.06 -12.48 18.04
CA ASN A 62 -9.34 -11.79 17.94
C ASN A 62 -9.34 -10.52 18.80
N GLN A 63 -10.00 -9.47 18.32
CA GLN A 63 -10.23 -8.21 19.04
C GLN A 63 -8.99 -7.35 19.34
N ILE A 64 -7.82 -7.69 18.78
CA ILE A 64 -6.65 -6.81 18.84
C ILE A 64 -6.57 -5.92 17.60
N VAL A 65 -6.66 -4.62 17.83
CA VAL A 65 -6.32 -3.62 16.82
C VAL A 65 -4.79 -3.63 16.63
N PRO A 66 -4.28 -3.74 15.39
CA PRO A 66 -2.85 -3.66 15.16
C PRO A 66 -2.26 -2.38 15.75
N LYS A 67 -1.07 -2.49 16.34
CA LYS A 67 -0.36 -1.32 16.84
C LYS A 67 0.49 -0.76 15.71
N LEU A 68 0.27 0.48 15.34
CA LEU A 68 1.05 1.19 14.32
C LEU A 68 1.80 2.36 14.96
N VAL A 69 3.10 2.45 14.69
CA VAL A 69 3.98 3.56 15.08
C VAL A 69 4.62 4.11 13.83
N TYR A 70 4.63 5.42 13.66
CA TYR A 70 5.14 6.06 12.45
C TYR A 70 6.08 7.22 12.78
N ASN A 71 7.00 7.50 11.85
CA ASN A 71 8.02 8.53 11.99
C ASN A 71 7.78 9.66 10.99
N LEU A 72 7.56 10.86 11.51
CA LEU A 72 7.30 12.08 10.74
C LEU A 72 8.57 12.89 10.40
N SER A 73 9.74 12.47 10.90
CA SER A 73 11.00 13.25 10.81
C SER A 73 11.48 13.52 9.38
N TYR A 74 11.00 12.75 8.41
CA TYR A 74 11.37 12.87 7.00
C TYR A 74 10.28 13.52 6.14
N LEU A 75 9.28 14.12 6.77
CA LEU A 75 8.29 14.97 6.11
C LEU A 75 8.68 16.44 6.24
N SER A 76 8.31 17.22 5.24
CA SER A 76 8.57 18.65 5.17
C SER A 76 7.44 19.39 4.46
N MET A 77 7.21 20.64 4.85
CA MET A 77 6.30 21.53 4.15
C MET A 77 7.06 22.31 3.09
N SER A 78 6.56 22.36 1.85
CA SER A 78 7.08 23.23 0.78
C SER A 78 6.03 24.24 0.34
N LYS A 79 6.47 25.48 0.12
CA LYS A 79 5.68 26.54 -0.50
C LYS A 79 6.23 26.77 -1.90
N GLU A 80 5.38 26.56 -2.89
CA GLU A 80 5.72 26.69 -4.31
C GLU A 80 4.81 27.74 -4.94
N ILE A 81 5.22 28.30 -6.08
CA ILE A 81 4.39 29.18 -6.91
C ILE A 81 4.24 28.50 -8.26
N CYS A 82 3.01 28.30 -8.71
CA CYS A 82 2.70 27.81 -10.05
C CYS A 82 1.80 28.79 -10.79
N LYS A 83 1.82 28.77 -12.12
CA LYS A 83 0.90 29.57 -12.93
C LYS A 83 -0.31 28.75 -13.32
N LYS A 84 -1.50 29.33 -13.17
CA LYS A 84 -2.76 28.74 -13.63
C LYS A 84 -3.50 29.73 -14.51
N SER A 85 -3.80 29.34 -15.74
CA SER A 85 -4.65 30.12 -16.63
C SER A 85 -6.11 29.94 -16.22
N ILE A 86 -6.81 31.05 -16.01
CA ILE A 86 -8.24 31.09 -15.72
C ILE A 86 -8.95 31.92 -16.78
N GLU A 87 -10.18 31.55 -17.11
CA GLU A 87 -11.03 32.34 -17.99
C GLU A 87 -11.74 33.42 -17.16
N VAL A 88 -11.59 34.68 -17.58
CA VAL A 88 -12.18 35.85 -16.93
C VAL A 88 -13.15 36.50 -17.90
N ASP A 89 -14.38 36.71 -17.45
CA ASP A 89 -15.43 37.37 -18.22
C ASP A 89 -14.95 38.69 -18.82
N ASN A 90 -15.09 38.84 -20.13
CA ASN A 90 -14.66 40.01 -20.92
C ASN A 90 -13.15 40.27 -20.98
N CYS A 91 -12.30 39.42 -20.39
CA CYS A 91 -10.84 39.53 -20.46
C CYS A 91 -10.16 38.32 -21.14
N GLY A 92 -10.90 37.22 -21.37
CA GLY A 92 -10.34 36.00 -21.93
C GLY A 92 -9.50 35.23 -20.90
N TYR A 93 -8.52 34.47 -21.35
CA TYR A 93 -7.64 33.69 -20.47
C TYR A 93 -6.54 34.56 -19.87
N VAL A 94 -6.41 34.53 -18.55
CA VAL A 94 -5.38 35.26 -17.79
C VAL A 94 -4.60 34.27 -16.92
N ASP A 95 -3.28 34.42 -16.91
CA ASP A 95 -2.41 33.65 -16.02
C ASP A 95 -2.37 34.27 -14.62
N VAL A 96 -2.65 33.45 -13.62
CA VAL A 96 -2.58 33.84 -12.20
C VAL A 96 -1.47 33.03 -11.53
N ASP A 97 -0.65 33.73 -10.73
CA ASP A 97 0.30 33.09 -9.82
C ASP A 97 -0.48 32.50 -8.64
N LEU A 98 -0.35 31.19 -8.46
CA LEU A 98 -0.99 30.42 -7.42
C LEU A 98 0.06 29.86 -6.48
N HIS A 99 -0.01 30.26 -5.22
CA HIS A 99 0.78 29.68 -4.16
C HIS A 99 0.25 28.29 -3.82
N VAL A 100 1.14 27.30 -3.80
CA VAL A 100 0.84 25.90 -3.50
C VAL A 100 1.57 25.49 -2.24
N LEU A 101 0.83 25.05 -1.23
CA LEU A 101 1.39 24.43 -0.03
C LEU A 101 1.37 22.92 -0.21
N LYS A 102 2.53 22.28 -0.10
CA LYS A 102 2.68 20.84 -0.21
C LYS A 102 3.30 20.26 1.05
N ILE A 103 2.95 19.01 1.35
CA ILE A 103 3.73 18.15 2.21
C ILE A 103 4.50 17.15 1.34
N LYS A 104 5.80 17.05 1.59
CA LYS A 104 6.74 16.25 0.80
C LYS A 104 7.68 15.44 1.69
N GLY A 105 8.08 14.27 1.20
CA GLY A 105 9.12 13.45 1.82
C GLY A 105 8.71 11.99 1.91
N CYS A 106 9.04 11.34 3.02
CA CYS A 106 8.58 9.98 3.28
C CYS A 106 8.09 9.79 4.72
N LEU A 107 7.16 8.85 4.87
CA LEU A 107 6.58 8.43 6.13
C LEU A 107 6.90 6.94 6.32
N SER A 108 7.78 6.64 7.28
CA SER A 108 8.09 5.26 7.66
C SER A 108 7.23 4.82 8.82
N PHE A 109 6.77 3.58 8.81
CA PHE A 109 5.98 3.03 9.91
C PHE A 109 6.37 1.58 10.25
N LEU A 110 6.12 1.23 11.51
CA LEU A 110 6.20 -0.09 12.09
C LEU A 110 4.80 -0.51 12.52
N LEU A 111 4.43 -1.74 12.16
CA LEU A 111 3.13 -2.32 12.45
C LEU A 111 3.33 -3.63 13.20
N ASN A 112 2.68 -3.77 14.34
CA ASN A 112 2.64 -5.00 15.12
C ASN A 112 1.23 -5.59 15.14
N VAL A 113 1.13 -6.88 14.85
CA VAL A 113 -0.09 -7.67 14.99
C VAL A 113 0.14 -8.81 15.95
N GLY A 114 -0.77 -8.97 16.91
CA GLY A 114 -0.76 -10.09 17.86
C GLY A 114 -1.26 -11.36 17.18
N ILE A 115 -0.52 -12.46 17.36
CA ILE A 115 -0.92 -13.79 16.90
C ILE A 115 -0.87 -14.76 18.08
N GLU A 116 -1.77 -15.73 18.09
CA GLU A 116 -1.81 -16.76 19.13
C GLU A 116 -1.90 -18.18 18.54
N PRO A 117 -1.51 -19.22 19.29
CA PRO A 117 -1.54 -20.58 18.80
C PRO A 117 -2.98 -21.07 18.59
N ILE A 118 -3.23 -21.75 17.47
CA ILE A 118 -4.50 -22.40 17.17
C ILE A 118 -4.79 -23.52 18.19
N HIS A 119 -3.75 -24.25 18.62
CA HIS A 119 -3.85 -25.37 19.55
C HIS A 119 -2.94 -25.19 20.77
N LYS A 120 -3.40 -24.42 21.77
CA LYS A 120 -2.61 -24.08 22.97
C LYS A 120 -1.97 -25.28 23.68
N GLN A 121 -2.66 -26.42 23.74
CA GLN A 121 -2.19 -27.64 24.41
C GLN A 121 -0.96 -28.29 23.76
N LYS A 122 -0.68 -27.99 22.48
CA LYS A 122 0.45 -28.55 21.73
C LYS A 122 1.61 -27.56 21.57
N MET A 123 1.49 -26.38 22.17
CA MET A 123 2.47 -25.31 22.06
C MET A 123 3.17 -25.11 23.40
N CYS A 124 4.50 -25.09 23.38
CA CYS A 124 5.31 -24.83 24.56
C CYS A 124 5.88 -23.42 24.47
N SER A 125 5.72 -22.63 25.52
CA SER A 125 6.33 -21.31 25.67
C SER A 125 7.39 -21.35 26.76
N ASN A 126 8.46 -20.56 26.60
CA ASN A 126 9.45 -20.33 27.66
C ASN A 126 8.94 -19.36 28.74
N ASN A 127 7.81 -18.69 28.49
CA ASN A 127 7.11 -17.82 29.42
C ASN A 127 5.73 -18.43 29.75
N HIS A 128 5.48 -18.74 31.01
CA HIS A 128 4.25 -19.40 31.44
C HIS A 128 3.01 -18.50 31.46
N LYS A 129 3.15 -17.19 31.21
CA LYS A 129 2.04 -16.24 31.33
C LYS A 129 1.27 -16.01 30.04
N ASP A 130 1.96 -15.96 28.91
CA ASP A 130 1.37 -15.60 27.62
C ASP A 130 1.95 -16.48 26.50
N ASP A 131 1.06 -17.02 25.67
CA ASP A 131 1.41 -17.86 24.51
C ASP A 131 1.27 -17.12 23.16
N PHE A 132 0.84 -15.85 23.20
CA PHE A 132 0.79 -14.99 22.03
C PHE A 132 2.16 -14.34 21.74
N ILE A 133 2.40 -14.04 20.47
CA ILE A 133 3.58 -13.31 20.01
C ILE A 133 3.15 -12.19 19.05
N PHE A 134 4.04 -11.22 18.80
CA PHE A 134 3.78 -10.18 17.82
C PHE A 134 4.57 -10.43 16.55
N LEU A 135 3.90 -10.31 15.40
CA LEU A 135 4.57 -10.15 14.12
C LEU A 135 4.73 -8.66 13.83
N CYS A 136 5.92 -8.28 13.38
CA CYS A 136 6.25 -6.91 13.00
C CYS A 136 6.39 -6.81 11.48
N ALA A 137 5.81 -5.78 10.89
CA ALA A 137 6.07 -5.33 9.53
C ALA A 137 6.59 -3.89 9.56
N GLN A 138 7.42 -3.54 8.59
CA GLN A 138 7.92 -2.19 8.40
C GLN A 138 7.73 -1.81 6.94
N ASP A 139 7.31 -0.57 6.69
CA ASP A 139 7.25 -0.02 5.34
C ASP A 139 7.55 1.49 5.35
N THR A 140 7.75 2.07 4.17
CA THR A 140 7.97 3.49 3.95
C THR A 140 7.21 3.98 2.74
N LEU A 141 6.37 4.99 2.96
CA LEU A 141 5.53 5.60 1.93
C LEU A 141 6.14 6.94 1.51
N TYR A 142 6.04 7.25 0.22
CA TYR A 142 6.47 8.53 -0.32
C TYR A 142 5.29 9.50 -0.39
N VAL A 143 5.52 10.72 0.08
CA VAL A 143 4.51 11.77 0.18
C VAL A 143 4.88 12.90 -0.77
N ASP A 144 3.96 13.24 -1.66
CA ASP A 144 3.97 14.49 -2.43
C ASP A 144 2.52 14.95 -2.61
N HIS A 145 1.99 15.64 -1.60
CA HIS A 145 0.59 15.99 -1.52
C HIS A 145 0.41 17.49 -1.44
N ILE A 146 -0.57 18.01 -2.18
CA ILE A 146 -0.95 19.42 -2.16
C ILE A 146 -2.01 19.61 -1.08
N LEU A 147 -1.68 20.39 -0.05
CA LEU A 147 -2.60 20.67 1.05
C LEU A 147 -3.48 21.87 0.75
N LYS A 148 -2.93 22.92 0.11
CA LYS A 148 -3.66 24.17 -0.09
C LYS A 148 -3.19 24.92 -1.33
N TYR A 149 -4.14 25.59 -1.97
CA TYR A 149 -3.90 26.59 -3.00
C TYR A 149 -4.32 27.96 -2.48
N SER A 150 -3.60 29.02 -2.85
CA SER A 150 -3.94 30.39 -2.49
C SER A 150 -3.43 31.38 -3.54
N ILE A 151 -4.17 32.46 -3.78
CA ILE A 151 -3.70 33.61 -4.57
C ILE A 151 -2.93 34.64 -3.70
N ASP A 152 -2.86 34.38 -2.40
CA ASP A 152 -2.21 35.21 -1.38
C ASP A 152 -1.35 34.32 -0.46
N ASN A 153 -0.79 34.89 0.60
CA ASN A 153 0.08 34.25 1.57
C ASN A 153 -0.51 32.94 2.12
N LEU A 154 0.31 31.90 2.10
CA LEU A 154 -0.03 30.60 2.67
C LEU A 154 0.24 30.57 4.18
N PRO A 155 -0.62 29.88 4.96
CA PRO A 155 -0.41 29.71 6.40
C PRO A 155 0.91 28.98 6.71
N TYR A 156 1.32 29.04 7.97
CA TYR A 156 2.39 28.21 8.49
C TYR A 156 1.77 27.02 9.23
N TYR A 157 2.06 25.81 8.75
CA TYR A 157 1.65 24.57 9.42
C TYR A 157 2.86 23.86 9.99
N VAL A 158 2.64 23.18 11.10
CA VAL A 158 3.59 22.25 11.73
C VAL A 158 3.20 20.83 11.35
N ILE A 159 4.17 19.92 11.29
CA ILE A 159 3.92 18.49 11.07
C ILE A 159 4.00 17.79 12.42
N ASP A 160 2.89 17.25 12.89
CA ASP A 160 2.78 16.53 14.15
C ASP A 160 1.69 15.44 14.10
N GLU A 161 1.45 14.79 15.25
CA GLU A 161 0.48 13.71 15.40
C GLU A 161 -0.98 14.17 15.41
N ASP A 162 -1.25 15.45 15.70
CA ASP A 162 -2.60 15.99 15.72
C ASP A 162 -3.13 16.15 14.29
N HIS A 163 -2.25 16.52 13.35
CA HIS A 163 -2.58 16.74 11.95
C HIS A 163 -2.42 15.50 11.06
N ILE A 164 -1.72 14.44 11.51
CA ILE A 164 -1.53 13.21 10.73
C ILE A 164 -2.11 12.03 11.48
N GLN A 165 -3.25 11.53 11.01
CA GLN A 165 -4.00 10.48 11.70
C GLN A 165 -4.02 9.18 10.91
N VAL A 166 -3.94 8.05 11.59
CA VAL A 166 -4.21 6.75 10.98
C VAL A 166 -5.71 6.47 11.03
N ARG A 167 -6.30 6.16 9.88
CA ARG A 167 -7.72 5.86 9.71
C ARG A 167 -7.89 4.51 8.99
N LYS A 168 -9.07 3.90 9.17
CA LYS A 168 -9.48 2.63 8.51
C LYS A 168 -8.43 1.51 8.61
N LEU A 169 -7.83 1.36 9.78
CA LEU A 169 -6.87 0.28 10.03
C LEU A 169 -7.60 -1.05 10.15
N GLU A 170 -7.38 -1.93 9.18
CA GLU A 170 -8.16 -3.15 8.97
C GLU A 170 -7.24 -4.35 8.70
N ILE A 171 -7.71 -5.53 9.09
CA ILE A 171 -7.04 -6.82 8.84
C ILE A 171 -7.97 -7.66 7.96
N GLU A 172 -7.45 -8.13 6.83
CA GLU A 172 -8.12 -9.00 5.88
C GLU A 172 -7.34 -10.33 5.76
N MET A 173 -8.00 -11.45 5.98
CA MET A 173 -7.41 -12.78 5.78
C MET A 173 -7.58 -13.20 4.31
N LEU A 174 -6.48 -13.56 3.63
CA LEU A 174 -6.54 -14.01 2.24
C LEU A 174 -7.00 -15.48 2.16
N GLU A 175 -8.06 -15.72 1.39
CA GLU A 175 -8.82 -16.98 1.35
C GLU A 175 -8.00 -18.21 0.93
N LEU A 176 -6.98 -18.03 0.09
CA LEU A 176 -6.28 -19.16 -0.55
C LEU A 176 -5.29 -19.89 0.37
N SER A 177 -4.96 -19.33 1.54
CA SER A 177 -4.01 -20.00 2.45
C SER A 177 -4.33 -19.87 3.93
N HIS A 178 -5.18 -18.95 4.39
CA HIS A 178 -5.33 -18.57 5.81
C HIS A 178 -4.00 -18.26 6.54
N GLU A 179 -2.88 -18.27 5.81
CA GLU A 179 -1.51 -18.07 6.27
C GLU A 179 -1.02 -16.68 5.87
N ILE A 180 -1.78 -15.91 5.08
CA ILE A 180 -1.43 -14.54 4.71
C ILE A 180 -2.54 -13.61 5.18
N ALA A 181 -2.14 -12.64 5.98
CA ALA A 181 -2.99 -11.52 6.37
C ALA A 181 -2.52 -10.27 5.64
N LYS A 182 -3.48 -9.53 5.08
CA LYS A 182 -3.28 -8.18 4.58
C LYS A 182 -3.73 -7.21 5.67
N ILE A 183 -2.86 -6.29 6.05
CA ILE A 183 -3.19 -5.20 6.97
C ILE A 183 -3.09 -3.90 6.19
N SER A 184 -4.18 -3.16 6.14
CA SER A 184 -4.28 -1.91 5.37
C SER A 184 -4.87 -0.80 6.19
N GLY A 185 -4.62 0.43 5.75
CA GLY A 185 -5.19 1.63 6.34
C GLY A 185 -4.79 2.86 5.55
N GLU A 186 -5.05 4.01 6.13
CA GLU A 186 -4.83 5.30 5.49
C GLU A 186 -4.19 6.27 6.48
N PHE A 187 -3.15 6.99 6.07
CA PHE A 187 -2.73 8.22 6.74
C PHE A 187 -3.57 9.37 6.19
N TYR A 188 -4.18 10.14 7.09
CA TYR A 188 -5.00 11.30 6.77
C TYR A 188 -4.29 12.58 7.23
N PHE A 189 -4.13 13.54 6.32
CA PHE A 189 -3.46 14.83 6.56
C PHE A 189 -4.50 15.93 6.79
N GLU A 190 -4.81 16.22 8.04
CA GLU A 190 -5.82 17.20 8.45
C GLU A 190 -5.21 18.60 8.57
N TYR A 191 -5.28 19.38 7.48
CA TYR A 191 -4.80 20.76 7.42
C TYR A 191 -5.86 21.64 6.74
N GLU A 192 -6.80 22.19 7.54
CA GLU A 192 -7.83 23.15 7.08
C GLU A 192 -7.27 24.60 7.00
#